data_AF-A0A5E8VEJ7-F1
#
_entry.id   AF-A0A5E8VEJ7-F1
#
_cell.length_a   1.000
_cell.length_b   1.000
_cell.length_c   1.000
_cell.angle_alpha   90.00
_cell.angle_beta   90.00
_cell.angle_gamma   90.00
#
_symmetry.space_group_name_H-M   'P 1'
#
loop_
_entity.id
_entity.type
_entity.pdbx_description
1 polymer ?
#
loop_
_entity_poly.entity_id
_entity_poly.type
_entity_poly.pdbx_seq_one_letter_code
_entity_poly.pdbx_strand_id
1 'polypeptide(L)'
;MPMTTSLTTLLEIAHPILLAPMDVVAGSRLVAAVSRAGGFGILGGGYGERAWLEQETAKLAELRAPFGIGFITWSLAKRPDLLDIALGAKPSAIMLSFGDPAPFAPRIKSAGARLICQVQDETMARQALDAGADALIAQGTEAGGHGASRTTVDLVPAIVDLAAGRVPVVAAGGIADGRGLAAMMMLGASGVLLGTRFYASQEADGAEEAKRRICAANSGSTVRGIIFDLSRNNVWPAPFTGRCLINDHARRWIGREVELMQNVAAVAVDYAAAKAAGNFDIAAVIAGEAVGLIHDIPPAAEIVERIAAEAEQLLEGRRNSLTAARDSSPSPSRGG
;
A
#
# COMPACT_ATOMS: atom_id res chain seq x y z
N MET A 1 1.68 12.99 -20.59
CA MET A 1 1.53 11.80 -21.45
C MET A 1 1.63 10.56 -20.59
N PRO A 2 1.12 9.38 -21.01
CA PRO A 2 1.32 8.14 -20.24
C PRO A 2 2.82 7.83 -20.13
N MET A 3 3.29 7.47 -18.94
CA MET A 3 4.69 7.06 -18.73
C MET A 3 4.82 5.58 -19.05
N THR A 4 5.45 5.24 -20.17
CA THR A 4 5.64 3.84 -20.57
C THR A 4 6.82 3.21 -19.81
N THR A 5 6.53 2.18 -19.03
CA THR A 5 7.51 1.32 -18.35
C THR A 5 7.23 -0.16 -18.66
N SER A 6 8.14 -1.06 -18.28
CA SER A 6 7.87 -2.50 -18.36
C SER A 6 6.66 -2.92 -17.51
N LEU A 7 6.38 -2.21 -16.41
CA LEU A 7 5.21 -2.44 -15.57
C LEU A 7 3.91 -2.03 -16.27
N THR A 8 3.88 -0.85 -16.92
CA THR A 8 2.66 -0.39 -17.62
C THR A 8 2.30 -1.30 -18.78
N THR A 9 3.31 -1.82 -19.48
CA THR A 9 3.10 -2.81 -20.55
C THR A 9 2.63 -4.15 -20.00
N LEU A 10 3.21 -4.63 -18.89
CA LEU A 10 2.84 -5.91 -18.28
C LEU A 10 1.40 -5.93 -17.78
N LEU A 11 0.94 -4.83 -17.17
CA LEU A 11 -0.38 -4.72 -16.54
C LEU A 11 -1.43 -4.01 -17.39
N GLU A 12 -1.06 -3.55 -18.60
CA GLU A 12 -1.93 -2.82 -19.52
C GLU A 12 -2.55 -1.56 -18.90
N ILE A 13 -1.74 -0.80 -18.14
CA ILE A 13 -2.13 0.44 -17.45
C ILE A 13 -1.44 1.68 -18.05
N ALA A 14 -1.97 2.87 -17.77
CA ALA A 14 -1.44 4.13 -18.31
C ALA A 14 -0.34 4.73 -17.42
N HIS A 15 -0.43 4.52 -16.11
CA HIS A 15 0.45 5.10 -15.11
C HIS A 15 1.08 3.99 -14.26
N PRO A 16 2.39 4.05 -13.97
CA PRO A 16 3.10 3.04 -13.17
C PRO A 16 2.84 3.22 -11.66
N ILE A 17 1.56 3.31 -11.29
CA ILE A 17 1.04 3.61 -9.95
C ILE A 17 0.08 2.51 -9.54
N LEU A 18 0.47 1.74 -8.53
CA LEU A 18 -0.31 0.65 -7.95
C LEU A 18 -0.93 1.09 -6.62
N LEU A 19 -2.17 0.69 -6.40
CA LEU A 19 -2.81 0.70 -5.09
C LEU A 19 -2.38 -0.53 -4.29
N ALA A 20 -1.95 -0.35 -3.04
CA ALA A 20 -1.67 -1.47 -2.14
C ALA A 20 -2.95 -2.23 -1.74
N PRO A 21 -2.93 -3.58 -1.65
CA PRO A 21 -4.03 -4.37 -1.11
C PRO A 21 -4.14 -4.22 0.41
N MET A 22 -4.76 -3.12 0.84
CA MET A 22 -4.96 -2.81 2.26
C MET A 22 -6.21 -3.53 2.77
N ASP A 23 -6.03 -4.46 3.70
CA ASP A 23 -7.11 -5.21 4.35
C ASP A 23 -8.25 -4.28 4.78
N VAL A 24 -9.47 -4.57 4.29
CA VAL A 24 -10.72 -3.82 4.45
C VAL A 24 -10.74 -2.34 4.06
N VAL A 25 -9.59 -1.71 3.79
CA VAL A 25 -9.48 -0.30 3.37
C VAL A 25 -9.52 -0.16 1.86
N ALA A 26 -8.87 -1.09 1.15
CA ALA A 26 -8.86 -1.16 -0.31
C ALA A 26 -9.99 -2.06 -0.81
N GLY A 27 -11.22 -1.61 -0.65
CA GLY A 27 -12.40 -2.23 -1.24
C GLY A 27 -12.60 -1.88 -2.71
N SER A 28 -13.65 -2.45 -3.30
CA SER A 28 -14.00 -2.37 -4.72
C SER A 28 -14.13 -0.93 -5.24
N ARG A 29 -14.62 0.00 -4.42
CA ARG A 29 -14.75 1.43 -4.78
C ARG A 29 -13.40 2.06 -5.09
N LEU A 30 -12.43 1.88 -4.18
CA LEU A 30 -11.08 2.42 -4.33
C LEU A 30 -10.35 1.75 -5.50
N VAL A 31 -10.47 0.43 -5.62
CA VAL A 31 -9.89 -0.35 -6.73
C VAL A 31 -10.41 0.17 -8.07
N ALA A 32 -11.72 0.30 -8.23
CA ALA A 32 -12.33 0.78 -9.47
C ALA A 32 -11.91 2.22 -9.79
N ALA A 33 -11.82 3.10 -8.79
CA ALA A 33 -11.39 4.49 -8.99
C ALA A 33 -9.94 4.57 -9.49
N VAL A 34 -9.02 3.85 -8.85
CA VAL A 34 -7.60 3.82 -9.26
C VAL A 34 -7.43 3.19 -10.65
N SER A 35 -8.08 2.06 -10.91
CA SER A 35 -7.99 1.38 -12.21
C SER A 35 -8.58 2.22 -13.36
N ARG A 36 -9.71 2.91 -13.14
CA ARG A 36 -10.31 3.80 -14.16
C ARG A 36 -9.45 5.04 -14.45
N ALA A 37 -8.70 5.52 -13.46
CA ALA A 37 -7.75 6.61 -13.63
C ALA A 37 -6.45 6.19 -14.33
N GLY A 38 -6.34 4.93 -14.76
CA GLY A 38 -5.17 4.41 -15.48
C GLY A 38 -4.03 3.94 -14.58
N GLY A 39 -4.21 3.90 -13.26
CA GLY A 39 -3.36 3.13 -12.35
C GLY A 39 -3.79 1.66 -12.27
N PHE A 40 -3.23 0.92 -11.31
CA PHE A 40 -3.61 -0.48 -11.06
C PHE A 40 -4.17 -0.65 -9.65
N GLY A 41 -5.50 -0.77 -9.56
CA GLY A 41 -6.20 -1.06 -8.31
C GLY A 41 -5.98 -2.51 -7.85
N ILE A 42 -5.60 -2.72 -6.58
CA ILE A 42 -5.48 -4.07 -6.00
C ILE A 42 -6.40 -4.19 -4.79
N LEU A 43 -7.37 -5.11 -4.86
CA LEU A 43 -8.31 -5.38 -3.77
C LEU A 43 -7.59 -6.05 -2.59
N GLY A 44 -7.86 -5.59 -1.36
CA GLY A 44 -7.26 -6.14 -0.14
C GLY A 44 -7.96 -7.40 0.37
N GLY A 45 -7.57 -8.61 -0.07
CA GLY A 45 -8.11 -9.87 0.44
C GLY A 45 -7.70 -10.21 1.89
N GLY A 46 -6.66 -9.53 2.40
CA GLY A 46 -6.37 -9.42 3.83
C GLY A 46 -6.25 -10.76 4.58
N TYR A 47 -6.99 -10.89 5.68
CA TYR A 47 -7.04 -12.10 6.51
C TYR A 47 -8.04 -13.15 6.01
N GLY A 48 -8.68 -12.93 4.86
CA GLY A 48 -9.45 -13.96 4.19
C GLY A 48 -10.88 -14.14 4.71
N GLU A 49 -11.57 -13.05 5.02
CA GLU A 49 -13.01 -13.08 5.30
C GLU A 49 -13.79 -13.43 4.03
N ARG A 50 -14.22 -14.70 3.92
CA ARG A 50 -14.91 -15.25 2.73
C ARG A 50 -16.06 -14.38 2.24
N ALA A 51 -17.01 -14.06 3.12
CA ALA A 51 -18.22 -13.33 2.73
C ALA A 51 -17.90 -11.92 2.22
N TRP A 52 -16.93 -11.25 2.85
CA TRP A 52 -16.45 -9.95 2.40
C TRP A 52 -15.76 -10.05 1.03
N LEU A 53 -14.89 -11.05 0.83
CA LEU A 53 -14.21 -11.24 -0.45
C LEU A 53 -15.19 -11.54 -1.59
N GLU A 54 -16.19 -12.40 -1.35
CA GLU A 54 -17.25 -12.70 -2.33
C GLU A 54 -18.04 -11.42 -2.68
N GLN A 55 -18.38 -10.60 -1.68
CA GLN A 55 -19.11 -9.34 -1.91
C GLN A 55 -18.29 -8.32 -2.70
N GLU A 56 -17.02 -8.10 -2.34
CA GLU A 56 -16.17 -7.11 -2.98
C GLU A 56 -15.75 -7.51 -4.39
N THR A 57 -15.47 -8.80 -4.61
CA THR A 57 -15.15 -9.30 -5.96
C THR A 57 -16.36 -9.22 -6.89
N ALA A 58 -17.58 -9.50 -6.41
CA ALA A 58 -18.79 -9.35 -7.21
C ALA A 58 -19.00 -7.90 -7.69
N LYS A 59 -18.66 -6.90 -6.88
CA LYS A 59 -18.73 -5.48 -7.26
C LYS A 59 -17.74 -5.08 -8.36
N LEU A 60 -16.70 -5.89 -8.58
CA LEU A 60 -15.69 -5.67 -9.62
C LEU A 60 -16.00 -6.43 -10.93
N ALA A 61 -17.06 -7.24 -10.99
CA ALA A 61 -17.37 -8.08 -12.14
C ALA A 61 -17.55 -7.31 -13.47
N GLU A 62 -18.02 -6.05 -13.40
CA GLU A 62 -18.22 -5.19 -14.57
C GLU A 62 -17.06 -4.22 -14.83
N LEU A 63 -16.00 -4.26 -13.99
CA LEU A 63 -14.84 -3.40 -14.19
C LEU A 63 -14.04 -3.88 -15.40
N ARG A 64 -14.02 -3.05 -16.45
CA ARG A 64 -13.25 -3.32 -17.67
C ARG A 64 -11.77 -2.96 -17.56
N ALA A 65 -11.42 -2.08 -16.64
CA ALA A 65 -10.03 -1.70 -16.41
C ALA A 65 -9.29 -2.82 -15.65
N PRO A 66 -8.00 -3.05 -15.91
CA PRO A 66 -7.24 -4.09 -15.23
C PRO A 66 -7.17 -3.82 -13.72
N PHE A 67 -7.28 -4.89 -12.95
CA PHE A 67 -7.21 -4.84 -11.49
C PHE A 67 -6.57 -6.11 -10.95
N GLY A 68 -6.12 -6.04 -9.69
CA GLY A 68 -5.58 -7.18 -8.97
C GLY A 68 -6.33 -7.50 -7.69
N ILE A 69 -6.00 -8.65 -7.11
CA ILE A 69 -6.44 -9.04 -5.76
C ILE A 69 -5.21 -9.48 -4.98
N GLY A 70 -5.02 -8.95 -3.77
CA GLY A 70 -3.85 -9.21 -2.94
C GLY A 70 -4.17 -10.03 -1.69
N PHE A 71 -3.23 -10.89 -1.30
CA PHE A 71 -3.31 -11.70 -0.08
C PHE A 71 -2.06 -11.61 0.77
N ILE A 72 -2.26 -11.76 2.08
CA ILE A 72 -1.21 -12.12 3.02
C ILE A 72 -0.99 -13.64 2.86
N THR A 73 0.14 -14.05 2.29
CA THR A 73 0.37 -15.42 1.84
C THR A 73 0.28 -16.44 2.96
N TRP A 74 0.86 -16.16 4.12
CA TRP A 74 0.76 -17.05 5.28
C TRP A 74 -0.68 -17.18 5.79
N SER A 75 -1.53 -16.16 5.60
CA SER A 75 -2.94 -16.21 5.99
C SER A 75 -3.75 -16.99 4.96
N LEU A 76 -3.48 -16.77 3.66
CA LEU A 76 -4.08 -17.53 2.57
C LEU A 76 -3.76 -19.03 2.69
N ALA A 77 -2.56 -19.41 3.15
CA ALA A 77 -2.20 -20.80 3.40
C ALA A 77 -3.10 -21.51 4.43
N LYS A 78 -3.74 -20.77 5.34
CA LYS A 78 -4.73 -21.34 6.27
C LYS A 78 -6.07 -21.61 5.60
N ARG A 79 -6.36 -20.92 4.49
CA ARG A 79 -7.65 -20.91 3.76
C ARG A 79 -7.42 -20.82 2.24
N PRO A 80 -6.76 -21.81 1.62
CA PRO A 80 -6.37 -21.75 0.21
C PRO A 80 -7.58 -21.72 -0.76
N ASP A 81 -8.76 -22.11 -0.28
CA ASP A 81 -10.05 -22.02 -0.96
C ASP A 81 -10.44 -20.58 -1.32
N LEU A 82 -9.89 -19.57 -0.66
CA LEU A 82 -10.17 -18.17 -0.98
C LEU A 82 -9.56 -17.72 -2.30
N LEU A 83 -8.50 -18.40 -2.74
CA LEU A 83 -7.90 -18.12 -4.05
C LEU A 83 -8.89 -18.43 -5.19
N ASP A 84 -9.81 -19.37 -5.01
CA ASP A 84 -10.86 -19.65 -5.99
C ASP A 84 -11.81 -18.48 -6.20
N ILE A 85 -12.23 -17.84 -5.11
CA ILE A 85 -13.10 -16.66 -5.19
C ILE A 85 -12.39 -15.55 -5.96
N ALA A 86 -11.12 -15.29 -5.60
CA ALA A 86 -10.33 -14.27 -6.26
C ALA A 86 -10.15 -14.57 -7.76
N LEU A 87 -9.78 -15.80 -8.13
CA LEU A 87 -9.59 -16.17 -9.54
C LEU A 87 -10.93 -16.19 -10.32
N GLY A 88 -12.04 -16.51 -9.67
CA GLY A 88 -13.38 -16.43 -10.26
C GLY A 88 -13.78 -15.02 -10.70
N ALA A 89 -13.23 -14.00 -10.03
CA ALA A 89 -13.39 -12.59 -10.40
C ALA A 89 -12.56 -12.19 -11.63
N LYS A 90 -11.70 -13.10 -12.15
CA LYS A 90 -10.81 -12.90 -13.30
C LYS A 90 -9.92 -11.64 -13.20
N PRO A 91 -9.18 -11.45 -12.09
CA PRO A 91 -8.25 -10.34 -11.96
C PRO A 91 -7.11 -10.49 -12.97
N SER A 92 -6.54 -9.37 -13.41
CA SER A 92 -5.35 -9.35 -14.25
C SER A 92 -4.11 -9.86 -13.49
N ALA A 93 -4.09 -9.70 -12.16
CA ALA A 93 -2.99 -10.17 -11.32
C ALA A 93 -3.45 -10.61 -9.91
N ILE A 94 -2.72 -11.55 -9.33
CA ILE A 94 -2.76 -11.85 -7.89
C ILE A 94 -1.45 -11.36 -7.26
N MET A 95 -1.58 -10.59 -6.18
CA MET A 95 -0.44 -10.12 -5.39
C MET A 95 -0.29 -10.96 -4.11
N LEU A 96 0.87 -11.58 -3.91
CA LEU A 96 1.20 -12.36 -2.72
C LEU A 96 2.26 -11.64 -1.89
N SER A 97 2.11 -11.64 -0.57
CA SER A 97 2.99 -10.94 0.37
C SER A 97 3.27 -11.74 1.63
N PHE A 98 4.48 -11.59 2.20
CA PHE A 98 4.84 -12.12 3.53
C PHE A 98 4.78 -13.65 3.67
N GLY A 99 5.15 -14.41 2.64
CA GLY A 99 5.21 -15.88 2.74
C GLY A 99 5.61 -16.52 1.42
N ASP A 100 5.69 -17.85 1.41
CA ASP A 100 6.09 -18.63 0.25
C ASP A 100 5.01 -18.60 -0.87
N PRO A 101 5.30 -18.00 -2.05
CA PRO A 101 4.34 -17.95 -3.14
C PRO A 101 4.23 -19.28 -3.92
N ALA A 102 5.20 -20.19 -3.81
CA ALA A 102 5.30 -21.38 -4.65
C ALA A 102 4.05 -22.29 -4.61
N PRO A 103 3.39 -22.52 -3.47
CA PRO A 103 2.18 -23.35 -3.42
C PRO A 103 1.01 -22.80 -4.24
N PHE A 104 0.97 -21.49 -4.47
CA PHE A 104 -0.15 -20.81 -5.16
C PHE A 104 0.15 -20.47 -6.61
N ALA A 105 1.44 -20.29 -6.95
CA ALA A 105 1.89 -19.83 -8.25
C ALA A 105 1.33 -20.65 -9.43
N PRO A 106 1.36 -22.01 -9.43
CA PRO A 106 0.84 -22.78 -10.56
C PRO A 106 -0.63 -22.50 -10.85
N ARG A 107 -1.45 -22.35 -9.80
CA ARG A 107 -2.88 -22.11 -9.92
C ARG A 107 -3.19 -20.71 -10.45
N ILE A 108 -2.50 -19.71 -9.92
CA ILE A 108 -2.61 -18.31 -10.38
C ILE A 108 -2.30 -18.21 -11.87
N LYS A 109 -1.18 -18.81 -12.30
CA LYS A 109 -0.74 -18.78 -13.70
C LYS A 109 -1.64 -19.59 -14.61
N SER A 110 -2.13 -20.74 -14.16
CA SER A 110 -3.07 -21.57 -14.94
C SER A 110 -4.42 -20.88 -15.17
N ALA A 111 -4.82 -19.96 -14.27
CA ALA A 111 -6.01 -19.13 -14.44
C ALA A 111 -5.79 -17.90 -15.35
N GLY A 112 -4.57 -17.70 -15.86
CA GLY A 112 -4.22 -16.58 -16.75
C GLY A 112 -3.89 -15.26 -16.03
N ALA A 113 -3.87 -15.25 -14.69
CA ALA A 113 -3.49 -14.08 -13.91
C ALA A 113 -1.96 -13.98 -13.77
N ARG A 114 -1.45 -12.74 -13.72
CA ARG A 114 -0.04 -12.47 -13.38
C ARG A 114 0.21 -12.72 -11.90
N LEU A 115 1.40 -13.21 -11.56
CA LEU A 115 1.85 -13.35 -10.19
C LEU A 115 2.73 -12.16 -9.81
N ILE A 116 2.27 -11.34 -8.86
CA ILE A 116 3.04 -10.26 -8.27
C ILE A 116 3.48 -10.67 -6.86
N CYS A 117 4.76 -10.57 -6.54
CA CYS A 117 5.28 -10.97 -5.22
C CYS A 117 5.91 -9.78 -4.50
N GLN A 118 5.45 -9.50 -3.27
CA GLN A 118 6.09 -8.52 -2.40
C GLN A 118 7.22 -9.15 -1.59
N VAL A 119 8.36 -8.47 -1.56
CA VAL A 119 9.62 -8.95 -0.99
C VAL A 119 10.27 -7.87 -0.12
N GLN A 120 11.00 -8.30 0.91
CA GLN A 120 11.69 -7.43 1.87
C GLN A 120 13.21 -7.60 1.86
N ASP A 121 13.72 -8.59 1.12
CA ASP A 121 15.14 -8.87 0.93
C ASP A 121 15.38 -9.70 -0.36
N GLU A 122 16.64 -9.91 -0.68
CA GLU A 122 17.11 -10.65 -1.84
C GLU A 122 16.76 -12.14 -1.79
N THR A 123 16.62 -12.72 -0.59
CA THR A 123 16.27 -14.13 -0.42
C THR A 123 14.82 -14.34 -0.86
N MET A 124 13.91 -13.49 -0.39
CA MET A 124 12.51 -13.50 -0.79
C MET A 124 12.36 -13.16 -2.28
N ALA A 125 13.19 -12.26 -2.81
CA ALA A 125 13.21 -11.95 -4.25
C ALA A 125 13.61 -13.17 -5.10
N ARG A 126 14.65 -13.93 -4.71
CA ARG A 126 15.02 -15.18 -5.40
C ARG A 126 13.89 -16.19 -5.33
N GLN A 127 13.32 -16.42 -4.15
CA GLN A 127 12.19 -17.35 -3.98
C GLN A 127 10.99 -16.97 -4.87
N ALA A 128 10.66 -15.68 -4.95
CA ALA A 128 9.58 -15.19 -5.80
C ALA A 128 9.87 -15.41 -7.30
N LEU A 129 11.11 -15.16 -7.74
CA LEU A 129 11.53 -15.40 -9.12
C LEU A 129 11.54 -16.90 -9.46
N ASP A 130 11.99 -17.75 -8.55
CA ASP A 130 11.99 -19.21 -8.71
C ASP A 130 10.55 -19.76 -8.77
N ALA A 131 9.61 -19.16 -8.04
CA ALA A 131 8.18 -19.44 -8.14
C ALA A 131 7.54 -18.88 -9.43
N GLY A 132 8.30 -18.12 -10.24
CA GLY A 132 7.87 -17.60 -11.52
C GLY A 132 6.99 -16.36 -11.42
N ALA A 133 7.27 -15.47 -10.46
CA ALA A 133 6.67 -14.13 -10.40
C ALA A 133 6.85 -13.38 -11.73
N ASP A 134 5.81 -12.62 -12.12
CA ASP A 134 5.81 -11.73 -13.28
C ASP A 134 6.26 -10.30 -12.90
N ALA A 135 6.16 -9.92 -11.61
CA ALA A 135 6.65 -8.66 -11.06
C ALA A 135 7.02 -8.81 -9.58
N LEU A 136 7.94 -7.96 -9.10
CA LEU A 136 8.30 -7.87 -7.69
C LEU A 136 7.89 -6.52 -7.11
N ILE A 137 7.40 -6.51 -5.86
CA ILE A 137 7.23 -5.30 -5.06
C ILE A 137 8.33 -5.27 -3.99
N ALA A 138 9.29 -4.36 -4.11
CA ALA A 138 10.33 -4.12 -3.11
C ALA A 138 9.79 -3.16 -2.05
N GLN A 139 9.46 -3.67 -0.87
CA GLN A 139 8.81 -2.90 0.20
C GLN A 139 9.81 -2.50 1.29
N GLY A 140 10.09 -1.19 1.39
CA GLY A 140 10.88 -0.61 2.47
C GLY A 140 10.12 -0.51 3.80
N THR A 141 10.87 -0.39 4.88
CA THR A 141 10.41 -0.32 6.28
C THR A 141 9.54 0.91 6.58
N GLU A 142 9.60 1.92 5.73
CA GLU A 142 8.81 3.15 5.77
C GLU A 142 7.33 2.87 5.44
N ALA A 143 7.01 1.73 4.81
CA ALA A 143 5.64 1.35 4.49
C ALA A 143 4.75 1.22 5.73
N GLY A 144 3.47 1.57 5.59
CA GLY A 144 2.46 1.30 6.61
C GLY A 144 2.15 -0.19 6.71
N GLY A 145 1.74 -0.64 7.88
CA GLY A 145 1.41 -2.04 8.12
C GLY A 145 2.65 -2.92 8.21
N HIS A 146 2.49 -4.20 7.90
CA HIS A 146 3.54 -5.18 8.08
C HIS A 146 4.68 -5.00 7.09
N GLY A 147 5.91 -5.25 7.56
CA GLY A 147 7.14 -5.10 6.80
C GLY A 147 8.37 -5.48 7.63
N ALA A 148 9.54 -5.42 7.02
CA ALA A 148 10.83 -5.72 7.65
C ALA A 148 11.66 -4.44 7.89
N SER A 149 12.98 -4.56 7.98
CA SER A 149 13.89 -3.50 8.47
C SER A 149 14.60 -2.68 7.40
N ARG A 150 14.76 -3.16 6.16
CA ARG A 150 15.47 -2.43 5.09
C ARG A 150 14.68 -1.23 4.60
N THR A 151 15.36 -0.16 4.19
CA THR A 151 14.73 1.09 3.71
C THR A 151 14.44 1.01 2.22
N THR A 152 13.52 1.82 1.72
CA THR A 152 13.17 1.81 0.30
C THR A 152 14.37 2.17 -0.59
N VAL A 153 15.20 3.15 -0.17
CA VAL A 153 16.32 3.67 -0.98
C VAL A 153 17.43 2.64 -1.17
N ASP A 154 17.69 1.78 -0.18
CA ASP A 154 18.70 0.72 -0.31
C ASP A 154 18.13 -0.58 -0.90
N LEU A 155 16.88 -0.93 -0.56
CA LEU A 155 16.27 -2.17 -1.01
C LEU A 155 15.96 -2.17 -2.50
N VAL A 156 15.35 -1.08 -3.01
CA VAL A 156 14.89 -1.01 -4.41
C VAL A 156 16.00 -1.31 -5.43
N PRO A 157 17.14 -0.59 -5.44
CA PRO A 157 18.19 -0.87 -6.43
C PRO A 157 18.77 -2.28 -6.27
N ALA A 158 18.90 -2.79 -5.04
CA ALA A 158 19.38 -4.15 -4.81
C ALA A 158 18.45 -5.22 -5.43
N ILE A 159 17.13 -5.04 -5.31
CA ILE A 159 16.16 -5.95 -5.93
C ILE A 159 16.08 -5.76 -7.45
N VAL A 160 16.24 -4.53 -7.95
CA VAL A 160 16.34 -4.25 -9.40
C VAL A 160 17.53 -4.99 -10.01
N ASP A 161 18.71 -4.85 -9.42
CA ASP A 161 19.93 -5.53 -9.89
C ASP A 161 19.79 -7.05 -9.85
N LEU A 162 19.17 -7.56 -8.77
CA LEU A 162 18.90 -9.00 -8.64
C LEU A 162 17.90 -9.48 -9.69
N ALA A 163 16.83 -8.73 -9.97
CA ALA A 163 15.86 -9.06 -11.00
C ALA A 163 16.51 -9.06 -12.39
N ALA A 164 17.52 -8.22 -12.62
CA ALA A 164 18.34 -8.18 -13.84
C ALA A 164 17.48 -8.08 -15.12
N GLY A 165 16.41 -7.29 -15.07
CA GLY A 165 15.48 -7.08 -16.19
C GLY A 165 14.54 -8.26 -16.49
N ARG A 166 14.58 -9.37 -15.73
CA ARG A 166 13.67 -10.52 -15.92
C ARG A 166 12.20 -10.15 -15.69
N VAL A 167 11.96 -9.27 -14.72
CA VAL A 167 10.64 -8.79 -14.33
C VAL A 167 10.74 -7.32 -13.88
N PRO A 168 9.68 -6.51 -14.04
CA PRO A 168 9.61 -5.19 -13.42
C PRO A 168 9.68 -5.28 -11.90
N VAL A 169 10.38 -4.33 -11.30
CA VAL A 169 10.41 -4.12 -9.84
C VAL A 169 9.67 -2.84 -9.52
N VAL A 170 8.73 -2.91 -8.59
CA VAL A 170 7.91 -1.79 -8.12
C VAL A 170 8.36 -1.40 -6.72
N ALA A 171 8.59 -0.13 -6.48
CA ALA A 171 8.98 0.37 -5.16
C ALA A 171 7.77 0.59 -4.26
N ALA A 172 7.86 0.23 -2.98
CA ALA A 172 6.83 0.49 -1.99
C ALA A 172 7.43 0.97 -0.66
N GLY A 173 6.74 1.88 0.02
CA GLY A 173 7.15 2.43 1.32
C GLY A 173 7.81 3.81 1.20
N GLY A 174 7.34 4.75 2.02
CA GLY A 174 7.87 6.12 2.05
C GLY A 174 7.45 7.03 0.88
N ILE A 175 6.59 6.55 -0.02
CA ILE A 175 6.19 7.27 -1.25
C ILE A 175 4.74 7.78 -1.09
N ALA A 176 4.49 9.04 -1.47
CA ALA A 176 3.15 9.64 -1.42
C ALA A 176 2.81 10.57 -2.60
N ASP A 177 3.79 10.95 -3.43
CA ASP A 177 3.62 11.94 -4.50
C ASP A 177 4.49 11.64 -5.75
N GLY A 178 4.48 12.53 -6.74
CA GLY A 178 5.24 12.38 -7.97
C GLY A 178 6.75 12.49 -7.78
N ARG A 179 7.23 13.20 -6.75
CA ARG A 179 8.66 13.23 -6.39
C ARG A 179 9.15 11.84 -6.01
N GLY A 180 8.37 11.14 -5.19
CA GLY A 180 8.68 9.78 -4.80
C GLY A 180 8.66 8.82 -5.99
N LEU A 181 7.68 8.92 -6.90
CA LEU A 181 7.67 8.13 -8.14
C LEU A 181 8.91 8.40 -9.01
N ALA A 182 9.23 9.66 -9.30
CA ALA A 182 10.41 10.02 -10.09
C ALA A 182 11.71 9.52 -9.46
N ALA A 183 11.86 9.67 -8.13
CA ALA A 183 13.02 9.16 -7.40
C ALA A 183 13.16 7.64 -7.51
N MET A 184 12.07 6.88 -7.38
CA MET A 184 12.12 5.43 -7.50
C MET A 184 12.44 4.97 -8.92
N MET A 185 11.95 5.69 -9.94
CA MET A 185 12.33 5.43 -11.33
C MET A 185 13.83 5.68 -11.56
N MET A 186 14.43 6.71 -10.92
CA MET A 186 15.88 6.93 -10.95
C MET A 186 16.68 5.81 -10.27
N LEU A 187 16.08 5.11 -9.30
CA LEU A 187 16.66 3.90 -8.68
C LEU A 187 16.39 2.61 -9.49
N GLY A 188 15.79 2.71 -10.67
CA GLY A 188 15.53 1.59 -11.57
C GLY A 188 14.18 0.89 -11.38
N ALA A 189 13.33 1.36 -10.46
CA ALA A 189 11.98 0.83 -10.33
C ALA A 189 11.14 1.16 -11.58
N SER A 190 10.27 0.22 -11.96
CA SER A 190 9.34 0.37 -13.08
C SER A 190 8.03 1.06 -12.68
N GLY A 191 7.87 1.40 -11.39
CA GLY A 191 6.71 2.09 -10.83
C GLY A 191 6.70 2.09 -9.31
N VAL A 192 5.59 2.54 -8.72
CA VAL A 192 5.39 2.60 -7.26
C VAL A 192 4.09 1.95 -6.83
N LEU A 193 4.08 1.39 -5.63
CA LEU A 193 2.90 0.90 -4.93
C LEU A 193 2.66 1.75 -3.67
N LEU A 194 1.46 2.31 -3.57
CA LEU A 194 1.08 3.29 -2.56
C LEU A 194 -0.01 2.74 -1.65
N GLY A 195 0.21 2.82 -0.34
CA GLY A 195 -0.80 2.47 0.67
C GLY A 195 -1.40 3.72 1.31
N THR A 196 -0.66 4.33 2.25
CA THR A 196 -1.10 5.49 3.05
C THR A 196 -1.71 6.62 2.21
N ARG A 197 -1.12 6.96 1.07
CA ARG A 197 -1.63 8.02 0.18
C ARG A 197 -3.03 7.71 -0.34
N PHE A 198 -3.30 6.47 -0.74
CA PHE A 198 -4.64 6.05 -1.17
C PHE A 198 -5.59 5.79 -0.01
N TYR A 199 -5.10 5.49 1.20
CA TYR A 199 -5.94 5.46 2.39
C TYR A 199 -6.56 6.86 2.63
N ALA A 200 -5.78 7.93 2.47
CA ALA A 200 -6.30 9.29 2.46
C ALA A 200 -6.97 9.67 1.12
N SER A 201 -8.00 8.91 0.74
CA SER A 201 -8.88 9.20 -0.40
C SER A 201 -10.36 9.02 -0.04
N GLN A 202 -11.26 9.57 -0.86
CA GLN A 202 -12.70 9.51 -0.60
C GLN A 202 -13.26 8.09 -0.75
N GLU A 203 -12.67 7.28 -1.65
CA GLU A 203 -13.14 5.96 -2.01
C GLU A 203 -12.61 4.84 -1.10
N ALA A 204 -11.60 5.12 -0.27
CA ALA A 204 -11.12 4.17 0.72
C ALA A 204 -12.18 3.92 1.81
N ASP A 205 -12.40 2.65 2.15
CA ASP A 205 -13.46 2.23 3.09
C ASP A 205 -13.09 2.39 4.57
N GLY A 206 -11.89 2.88 4.88
CA GLY A 206 -11.51 3.18 6.25
C GLY A 206 -12.22 4.42 6.82
N ALA A 207 -12.28 4.51 8.14
CA ALA A 207 -13.04 5.56 8.83
C ALA A 207 -12.53 6.97 8.51
N GLU A 208 -13.45 7.93 8.39
CA GLU A 208 -13.11 9.33 8.10
C GLU A 208 -12.16 9.94 9.14
N GLU A 209 -12.31 9.58 10.43
CA GLU A 209 -11.39 10.00 11.48
C GLU A 209 -9.96 9.49 11.26
N ALA A 210 -9.80 8.24 10.80
CA ALA A 210 -8.48 7.70 10.48
C ALA A 210 -7.82 8.46 9.32
N LYS A 211 -8.59 8.81 8.28
CA LYS A 211 -8.11 9.63 7.15
C LYS A 211 -7.69 11.02 7.62
N ARG A 212 -8.48 11.67 8.48
CA ARG A 212 -8.14 12.98 9.07
C ARG A 212 -6.86 12.92 9.90
N ARG A 213 -6.68 11.87 10.71
CA ARG A 213 -5.45 11.65 11.48
C ARG A 213 -4.23 11.46 10.58
N ILE A 214 -4.37 10.76 9.45
CA ILE A 214 -3.31 10.67 8.44
C ILE A 214 -2.94 12.06 7.92
N CYS A 215 -3.92 12.90 7.56
CA CYS A 215 -3.65 14.25 7.04
C CYS A 215 -3.08 15.22 8.09
N ALA A 216 -3.40 15.01 9.36
CA ALA A 216 -2.92 15.83 10.48
C ALA A 216 -1.55 15.39 11.01
N ALA A 217 -1.08 14.19 10.64
CA ALA A 217 0.19 13.64 11.10
C ALA A 217 1.38 14.32 10.43
N ASN A 218 2.50 14.39 11.16
CA ASN A 218 3.77 14.89 10.65
C ASN A 218 4.78 13.75 10.47
N SER A 219 5.91 14.07 9.83
CA SER A 219 7.06 13.16 9.78
C SER A 219 7.50 12.77 11.20
N GLY A 220 7.60 11.47 11.47
CA GLY A 220 7.91 10.94 12.81
C GLY A 220 6.68 10.58 13.66
N SER A 221 5.46 10.80 13.17
CA SER A 221 4.21 10.40 13.86
C SER A 221 3.86 8.91 13.74
N THR A 222 4.79 8.05 13.30
CA THR A 222 4.55 6.61 13.16
C THR A 222 5.55 5.79 13.95
N VAL A 223 5.14 4.60 14.38
CA VAL A 223 5.99 3.63 15.05
C VAL A 223 5.84 2.27 14.38
N ARG A 224 6.96 1.57 14.18
CA ARG A 224 6.99 0.16 13.75
C ARG A 224 7.25 -0.71 14.97
N GLY A 225 6.43 -1.75 15.15
CA GLY A 225 6.59 -2.69 16.25
C GLY A 225 5.44 -3.68 16.35
N ILE A 226 5.38 -4.37 17.48
CA ILE A 226 4.40 -5.43 17.75
C ILE A 226 3.24 -4.98 18.63
N ILE A 227 3.22 -3.71 19.08
CA ILE A 227 2.23 -3.19 20.04
C ILE A 227 0.80 -3.49 19.56
N PHE A 228 0.47 -3.10 18.33
CA PHE A 228 -0.86 -3.30 17.78
C PHE A 228 -1.15 -4.77 17.43
N ASP A 229 -0.13 -5.59 17.17
CA ASP A 229 -0.31 -7.03 16.92
C ASP A 229 -0.68 -7.75 18.22
N LEU A 230 0.08 -7.51 19.29
CA LEU A 230 -0.23 -7.98 20.64
C LEU A 230 -1.61 -7.50 21.08
N SER A 231 -1.92 -6.22 20.88
CA SER A 231 -3.21 -5.64 21.26
C SER A 231 -4.40 -6.21 20.48
N ARG A 232 -4.15 -6.81 19.31
CA ARG A 232 -5.17 -7.52 18.51
C ARG A 232 -5.21 -9.01 18.81
N ASN A 233 -4.37 -9.51 19.73
CA ASN A 233 -4.07 -10.92 19.91
C ASN A 233 -3.77 -11.62 18.58
N ASN A 234 -3.03 -10.94 17.70
CA ASN A 234 -2.68 -11.42 16.37
C ASN A 234 -1.17 -11.66 16.31
N VAL A 235 -0.77 -12.85 15.85
CA VAL A 235 0.64 -13.25 15.79
C VAL A 235 1.08 -13.29 14.33
N TRP A 236 1.99 -12.38 13.99
CA TRP A 236 2.64 -12.36 12.69
C TRP A 236 3.95 -13.16 12.72
N PRO A 237 4.29 -13.87 11.63
CA PRO A 237 5.57 -14.55 11.53
C PRO A 237 6.72 -13.53 11.50
N ALA A 238 7.83 -13.86 12.18
CA ALA A 238 9.07 -13.10 12.06
C ALA A 238 9.57 -13.11 10.60
N PRO A 239 10.23 -12.04 10.12
CA PRO A 239 10.63 -10.82 10.85
C PRO A 239 9.59 -9.69 10.79
N PHE A 240 8.34 -9.96 10.38
CA PHE A 240 7.39 -8.91 10.04
C PHE A 240 6.75 -8.27 11.28
N THR A 241 6.79 -6.94 11.33
CA THR A 241 6.15 -6.13 12.38
C THR A 241 5.29 -5.04 11.76
N GLY A 242 4.31 -4.50 12.47
CA GLY A 242 3.37 -3.51 11.93
C GLY A 242 3.81 -2.06 12.16
N ARG A 243 3.63 -1.19 11.16
CA ARG A 243 3.77 0.27 11.30
C ARG A 243 2.43 0.99 11.30
N CYS A 244 2.21 1.83 12.31
CA CYS A 244 0.98 2.59 12.51
C CYS A 244 1.29 4.00 13.01
N LEU A 245 0.30 4.90 12.93
CA LEU A 245 0.36 6.18 13.64
C LEU A 245 0.51 5.97 15.15
N ILE A 246 1.25 6.86 15.80
CA ILE A 246 1.39 6.90 17.26
C ILE A 246 0.13 7.56 17.84
N ASN A 247 -0.73 6.75 18.47
CA ASN A 247 -1.86 7.20 19.30
C ASN A 247 -1.57 7.01 20.80
N ASP A 248 -2.52 7.31 21.67
CA ASP A 248 -2.35 7.23 23.12
C ASP A 248 -2.04 5.82 23.60
N HIS A 249 -2.65 4.81 22.95
CA HIS A 249 -2.34 3.41 23.23
C HIS A 249 -0.91 3.03 22.84
N ALA A 250 -0.43 3.48 21.68
CA ALA A 250 0.97 3.31 21.33
C ALA A 250 1.89 4.01 22.34
N ARG A 251 1.61 5.27 22.73
CA ARG A 251 2.40 6.00 23.74
C ARG A 251 2.44 5.28 25.09
N ARG A 252 1.33 4.65 25.49
CA ARG A 252 1.24 3.87 26.72
C ARG A 252 2.17 2.66 26.71
N TRP A 253 2.33 2.01 25.57
CA TRP A 253 2.99 0.70 25.45
C TRP A 253 4.37 0.72 24.80
N ILE A 254 4.78 1.80 24.14
CA ILE A 254 6.15 1.98 23.67
C ILE A 254 7.11 1.88 24.85
N GLY A 255 8.07 0.94 24.77
CA GLY A 255 9.01 0.64 25.85
C GLY A 255 8.43 -0.19 27.00
N ARG A 256 7.17 -0.64 26.89
CA ARG A 256 6.45 -1.47 27.86
C ARG A 256 5.82 -2.71 27.21
N GLU A 257 6.40 -3.20 26.12
CA GLU A 257 5.88 -4.30 25.32
C GLU A 257 5.81 -5.62 26.11
N VAL A 258 6.74 -5.83 27.05
CA VAL A 258 6.71 -7.01 27.95
C VAL A 258 5.48 -6.98 28.86
N GLU A 259 5.16 -5.82 29.43
CA GLU A 259 3.98 -5.66 30.28
C GLU A 259 2.69 -5.81 29.47
N LEU A 260 2.66 -5.27 28.24
CA LEU A 260 1.56 -5.48 27.29
C LEU A 260 1.32 -6.98 27.05
N MET A 261 2.40 -7.73 26.79
CA MET A 261 2.32 -9.17 26.53
C MET A 261 1.78 -9.95 27.73
N GLN A 262 2.19 -9.57 28.95
CA GLN A 262 1.68 -10.18 30.19
C GLN A 262 0.18 -9.92 30.41
N ASN A 263 -0.37 -8.84 29.83
CA ASN A 263 -1.76 -8.42 29.99
C ASN A 263 -2.58 -8.55 28.69
N VAL A 264 -2.09 -9.33 27.72
CA VAL A 264 -2.63 -9.36 26.35
C VAL A 264 -4.13 -9.67 26.29
N ALA A 265 -4.63 -10.56 27.16
CA ALA A 265 -6.04 -10.94 27.18
C ALA A 265 -6.96 -9.77 27.52
N ALA A 266 -6.63 -8.98 28.55
CA ALA A 266 -7.41 -7.81 28.93
C ALA A 266 -7.28 -6.69 27.89
N VAL A 267 -6.06 -6.43 27.43
CA VAL A 267 -5.81 -5.40 26.42
C VAL A 267 -6.52 -5.70 25.10
N ALA A 268 -6.61 -6.97 24.70
CA ALA A 268 -7.31 -7.35 23.47
C ALA A 268 -8.81 -7.08 23.53
N VAL A 269 -9.43 -7.25 24.70
CA VAL A 269 -10.86 -6.91 24.90
C VAL A 269 -11.07 -5.40 24.75
N ASP A 270 -10.26 -4.60 25.44
CA ASP A 270 -10.34 -3.13 25.37
C ASP A 270 -10.08 -2.61 23.95
N TYR A 271 -9.08 -3.18 23.28
CA TYR A 271 -8.74 -2.83 21.90
C TYR A 271 -9.88 -3.17 20.93
N ALA A 272 -10.49 -4.35 21.06
CA ALA A 272 -11.62 -4.75 20.22
C ALA A 272 -12.83 -3.82 20.41
N ALA A 273 -13.15 -3.44 21.65
CA ALA A 273 -14.20 -2.48 21.95
C ALA A 273 -13.91 -1.10 21.34
N ALA A 274 -12.66 -0.61 21.47
CA ALA A 274 -12.24 0.65 20.88
C ALA A 274 -12.33 0.63 19.34
N LYS A 275 -11.89 -0.46 18.70
CA LYS A 275 -12.00 -0.63 17.24
C LYS A 275 -13.47 -0.59 16.80
N ALA A 276 -14.36 -1.30 17.49
CA ALA A 276 -15.79 -1.31 17.19
C ALA A 276 -16.44 0.08 17.36
N ALA A 277 -15.97 0.87 18.33
CA ALA A 277 -16.44 2.23 18.59
C ALA A 277 -15.78 3.31 17.68
N GLY A 278 -14.84 2.93 16.81
CA GLY A 278 -14.07 3.91 16.01
C GLY A 278 -13.17 4.82 16.84
N ASN A 279 -12.75 4.36 18.03
CA ASN A 279 -11.86 5.12 18.91
C ASN A 279 -10.38 4.92 18.48
N PHE A 280 -9.87 5.86 17.69
CA PHE A 280 -8.50 5.84 17.19
C PHE A 280 -7.44 6.33 18.17
N ASP A 281 -7.82 6.73 19.40
CA ASP A 281 -6.84 6.92 20.49
C ASP A 281 -6.29 5.57 20.98
N ILE A 282 -7.05 4.49 20.73
CA ILE A 282 -6.64 3.11 21.00
C ILE A 282 -6.46 2.30 19.73
N ALA A 283 -7.46 2.28 18.84
CA ALA A 283 -7.43 1.51 17.61
C ALA A 283 -6.32 2.02 16.66
N ALA A 284 -5.60 1.09 16.05
CA ALA A 284 -4.53 1.40 15.13
C ALA A 284 -5.03 2.15 13.89
N VAL A 285 -4.32 3.22 13.52
CA VAL A 285 -4.36 3.77 12.17
C VAL A 285 -3.10 3.29 11.44
N ILE A 286 -3.27 2.31 10.56
CA ILE A 286 -2.17 1.73 9.78
C ILE A 286 -1.71 2.75 8.73
N ALA A 287 -0.49 3.25 8.88
CA ALA A 287 0.07 4.30 8.03
C ALA A 287 1.60 4.25 8.04
N GLY A 288 2.21 4.57 6.90
CA GLY A 288 3.66 4.63 6.71
C GLY A 288 4.27 5.99 7.02
N GLU A 289 5.59 6.11 6.93
CA GLU A 289 6.30 7.36 7.26
C GLU A 289 6.00 8.52 6.29
N ALA A 290 5.46 8.22 5.11
CA ALA A 290 5.04 9.22 4.13
C ALA A 290 3.83 10.08 4.57
N VAL A 291 3.24 9.84 5.74
CA VAL A 291 2.14 10.65 6.31
C VAL A 291 2.46 12.15 6.34
N GLY A 292 3.72 12.52 6.58
CA GLY A 292 4.13 13.93 6.59
C GLY A 292 4.05 14.64 5.24
N LEU A 293 3.72 13.93 4.15
CA LEU A 293 3.53 14.46 2.80
C LEU A 293 2.05 14.43 2.36
N ILE A 294 1.14 13.98 3.22
CA ILE A 294 -0.27 13.78 2.91
C ILE A 294 -1.09 14.80 3.70
N HIS A 295 -1.77 15.72 3.00
CA HIS A 295 -2.44 16.86 3.65
C HIS A 295 -3.90 17.05 3.24
N ASP A 296 -4.44 16.15 2.43
CA ASP A 296 -5.77 16.24 1.84
C ASP A 296 -6.39 14.85 1.62
N ILE A 297 -7.70 14.81 1.35
CA ILE A 297 -8.48 13.58 1.07
C ILE A 297 -9.21 13.77 -0.28
N PRO A 298 -8.47 13.83 -1.42
CA PRO A 298 -9.07 13.97 -2.74
C PRO A 298 -9.68 12.64 -3.23
N PRO A 299 -10.43 12.66 -4.34
CA PRO A 299 -10.76 11.44 -5.08
C PRO A 299 -9.49 10.68 -5.50
N ALA A 300 -9.55 9.35 -5.50
CA ALA A 300 -8.39 8.51 -5.82
C ALA A 300 -7.88 8.72 -7.26
N ALA A 301 -8.76 9.08 -8.20
CA ALA A 301 -8.37 9.42 -9.56
C ALA A 301 -7.45 10.65 -9.61
N GLU A 302 -7.78 11.68 -8.83
CA GLU A 302 -6.98 12.90 -8.74
C GLU A 302 -5.60 12.61 -8.14
N ILE A 303 -5.49 11.67 -7.19
CA ILE A 303 -4.19 11.22 -6.66
C ILE A 303 -3.32 10.65 -7.80
N VAL A 304 -3.87 9.75 -8.62
CA VAL A 304 -3.15 9.14 -9.74
C VAL A 304 -2.68 10.22 -10.71
N GLU A 305 -3.57 11.12 -11.11
CA GLU A 305 -3.29 12.20 -12.06
C GLU A 305 -2.19 13.14 -11.55
N ARG A 306 -2.30 13.61 -10.30
CA ARG A 306 -1.31 14.51 -9.68
C ARG A 306 0.07 13.87 -9.61
N ILE A 307 0.15 12.60 -9.19
CA ILE A 307 1.41 11.87 -9.07
C ILE A 307 2.06 11.66 -10.44
N ALA A 308 1.26 11.23 -11.43
CA ALA A 308 1.76 11.01 -12.78
C ALA A 308 2.27 12.31 -13.42
N ALA A 309 1.51 13.41 -13.30
CA ALA A 309 1.87 14.70 -13.87
C ALA A 309 3.12 15.30 -13.22
N GLU A 310 3.23 15.25 -11.88
CA GLU A 310 4.41 15.76 -11.17
C GLU A 310 5.65 14.91 -11.51
N ALA A 311 5.54 13.59 -11.56
CA ALA A 311 6.65 12.72 -11.93
C ALA A 311 7.14 12.98 -13.37
N GLU A 312 6.22 13.11 -14.34
CA GLU A 312 6.56 13.42 -15.74
C GLU A 312 7.35 14.73 -15.83
N GLN A 313 6.88 15.79 -15.16
CA GLN A 313 7.56 17.08 -15.15
C GLN A 313 8.99 16.98 -14.59
N LEU A 314 9.17 16.25 -13.48
CA LEU A 314 10.47 16.06 -12.84
C LEU A 314 11.44 15.26 -13.71
N LEU A 315 10.96 14.21 -14.37
CA LEU A 315 11.77 13.37 -15.26
C LEU A 315 12.21 14.11 -16.53
N GLU A 316 11.43 15.10 -16.98
CA GLU A 316 11.83 16.03 -18.04
C GLU A 316 12.80 17.13 -17.58
N GLY A 317 13.23 17.11 -16.31
CA GLY A 317 14.16 18.09 -15.75
C GLY A 317 13.53 19.45 -15.43
N ARG A 318 12.19 19.55 -15.41
CA ARG A 318 11.50 20.77 -14.97
C ARG A 318 11.59 20.86 -13.44
N ARG A 319 11.96 22.03 -12.93
CA ARG A 319 12.02 22.26 -11.48
C ARG A 319 10.61 22.27 -10.89
N ASN A 320 10.47 21.71 -9.68
CA ASN A 320 9.29 21.85 -8.82
C ASN A 320 9.06 23.35 -8.49
N SER A 321 8.44 24.06 -9.42
CA SER A 321 8.03 25.45 -9.29
C SER A 321 6.58 25.58 -9.73
N LEU A 322 5.72 24.74 -9.17
CA LEU A 322 4.35 25.14 -8.92
C LEU A 322 4.38 25.98 -7.63
N THR A 323 4.84 27.22 -7.76
CA THR A 323 4.50 28.27 -6.82
C THR A 323 2.98 28.35 -6.82
N ALA A 324 2.34 27.98 -5.71
CA ALA A 324 0.96 28.34 -5.45
C ALA A 324 0.84 29.85 -5.71
N ALA A 325 0.14 30.23 -6.77
CA ALA A 325 -0.20 31.61 -7.04
C ALA A 325 -1.06 32.08 -5.86
N ARG A 326 -0.41 32.65 -4.84
CA ARG A 326 -1.10 33.46 -3.84
C ARG A 326 -1.49 34.74 -4.54
N ASP A 327 -2.79 34.99 -4.62
CA ASP A 327 -3.40 36.23 -5.07
C ASP A 327 -2.65 37.45 -4.55
N SER A 328 -1.89 38.10 -5.43
CA SER A 328 -1.47 39.47 -5.22
C SER A 328 -2.65 40.38 -5.54
N SER A 329 -3.50 40.59 -4.54
CA SER A 329 -4.44 41.72 -4.57
C SER A 329 -3.64 43.03 -4.68
N PRO A 330 -3.96 43.93 -5.62
CA PRO A 330 -3.29 45.22 -5.68
C PRO A 330 -3.74 46.07 -4.49
N SER A 331 -2.77 46.48 -3.67
CA SER A 331 -2.97 47.45 -2.60
C SER A 331 -3.48 48.77 -3.19
N PRO A 332 -4.53 49.40 -2.63
CA PRO A 332 -5.03 50.66 -3.15
C PRO A 332 -4.05 51.78 -2.83
N SER A 333 -3.71 52.55 -3.85
CA SER A 333 -3.01 53.81 -3.78
C SER A 333 -3.57 54.69 -2.66
N ARG A 334 -2.73 55.04 -1.67
CA ARG A 334 -2.99 56.19 -0.82
C ARG A 334 -2.44 57.42 -1.51
N GLY A 335 -3.35 58.27 -1.98
CA GLY A 335 -3.06 59.69 -2.20
C GLY A 335 -2.84 60.39 -0.86
N GLY A 336 -1.93 61.35 -0.86
CA GLY A 336 -1.51 62.18 0.26
C GLY A 336 -0.20 62.85 -0.08
#